data_AF-A0AAW3EAS2-F1
#
_entry.id   AF-A0AAW3EAS2-F1
#
_cell.length_a   1.000
_cell.length_b   1.000
_cell.length_c   1.000
_cell.angle_alpha   90.00
_cell.angle_beta   90.00
_cell.angle_gamma   90.00
#
_symmetry.space_group_name_H-M   'P 1'
#
loop_
_entity.id
_entity.type
_entity.pdbx_description
1 polymer ?
#
loop_
_entity_poly.entity_id
_entity_poly.type
_entity_poly.pdbx_seq_one_letter_code
_entity_poly.pdbx_strand_id
1 'polypeptide(L)'
;MSRYDDINHYFYSENNIHMDTERYLILLTDSYDMYLDDIRDNPNELYITSKIFFERVSPGQMYYYMWELVFEKKINNQMLCNFIAFESMYLFIEYTSHSGHIDNFKETLSRQGCALLAFISCHKNDITAYCSPFIFDKLKNKNNIHKDDSAIQKLGILAIEMLASEHNQTIDWDSMGIPFDHFYRDFVKEVLYSTDEKVLTDWLNALCDNHLKWSARSELIENESPLLG
;
A
#
# COMPACT_ATOMS: atom_id res chain seq x y z
N MET A 1 19.37 1.07 -26.73
CA MET A 1 18.10 0.55 -26.20
C MET A 1 17.60 1.55 -25.19
N SER A 2 16.31 1.88 -25.23
CA SER A 2 15.72 2.83 -24.29
C SER A 2 15.71 2.19 -22.90
N ARG A 3 15.97 2.95 -21.85
CA ARG A 3 15.89 2.48 -20.46
C ARG A 3 14.50 1.91 -20.11
N TYR A 4 13.46 2.38 -20.82
CA TYR A 4 12.12 1.79 -20.79
C TYR A 4 12.13 0.34 -21.25
N ASP A 5 12.85 0.01 -22.32
CA ASP A 5 12.95 -1.34 -22.86
C ASP A 5 13.61 -2.29 -21.85
N ASP A 6 14.63 -1.82 -21.13
CA ASP A 6 15.34 -2.61 -20.11
C ASP A 6 14.45 -2.89 -18.90
N ILE A 7 13.68 -1.89 -18.42
CA ILE A 7 12.74 -2.04 -17.29
C ILE A 7 11.58 -2.95 -17.69
N ASN A 8 11.04 -2.73 -18.89
CA ASN A 8 9.98 -3.56 -19.43
C ASN A 8 10.47 -5.01 -19.56
N HIS A 9 11.68 -5.21 -20.08
CA HIS A 9 12.29 -6.52 -20.18
C HIS A 9 12.46 -7.19 -18.80
N TYR A 10 12.97 -6.47 -17.80
CA TYR A 10 13.08 -6.98 -16.42
C TYR A 10 11.72 -7.39 -15.86
N PHE A 11 10.71 -6.50 -15.96
CA PHE A 11 9.38 -6.79 -15.45
C PHE A 11 8.77 -8.03 -16.12
N TYR A 12 8.96 -8.21 -17.43
CA TYR A 12 8.50 -9.39 -18.16
C TYR A 12 9.38 -10.64 -17.94
N SER A 13 10.65 -10.51 -17.53
CA SER A 13 11.57 -11.63 -17.30
C SER A 13 11.49 -12.18 -15.87
N GLU A 14 11.24 -11.32 -14.88
CA GLU A 14 11.16 -11.70 -13.47
C GLU A 14 9.75 -12.04 -13.02
N ASN A 15 8.72 -11.56 -13.72
CA ASN A 15 7.35 -12.02 -13.47
C ASN A 15 7.06 -13.30 -14.25
N ASN A 16 6.38 -14.23 -13.59
CA ASN A 16 6.09 -15.53 -14.18
C ASN A 16 4.95 -15.43 -15.21
N ILE A 17 5.25 -15.07 -16.46
CA ILE A 17 4.30 -15.17 -17.58
C ILE A 17 3.72 -16.59 -17.75
N HIS A 18 4.39 -17.61 -17.19
CA HIS A 18 3.98 -19.01 -17.21
C HIS A 18 3.45 -19.49 -15.85
N MET A 19 2.84 -18.59 -15.08
CA MET A 19 2.23 -18.96 -13.79
C MET A 19 1.20 -20.08 -13.98
N ASP A 20 1.33 -21.14 -13.18
CA ASP A 20 0.30 -22.16 -13.06
C ASP A 20 -0.87 -21.55 -12.28
N THR A 21 -1.86 -21.03 -13.01
CA THR A 21 -2.99 -20.32 -12.43
C THR A 21 -3.86 -21.21 -11.54
N GLU A 22 -3.98 -22.50 -11.90
CA GLU A 22 -4.77 -23.46 -11.11
C GLU A 22 -4.10 -23.69 -9.76
N ARG A 23 -2.80 -23.98 -9.77
CA ARG A 23 -2.02 -24.14 -8.53
C ARG A 23 -2.03 -22.87 -7.68
N TYR A 24 -1.88 -21.69 -8.29
CA TYR A 24 -1.89 -20.42 -7.56
C TYR A 24 -3.24 -20.19 -6.86
N LEU A 25 -4.36 -20.42 -7.54
CA LEU A 25 -5.70 -20.27 -6.97
C LEU A 25 -5.97 -21.29 -5.85
N ILE A 26 -5.45 -22.52 -5.98
CA ILE A 26 -5.52 -23.52 -4.91
C ILE A 26 -4.76 -23.02 -3.68
N LEU A 27 -3.51 -22.60 -3.83
CA LEU A 27 -2.70 -22.08 -2.71
C LEU A 27 -3.33 -20.85 -2.05
N LEU A 28 -3.93 -19.96 -2.84
CA LEU A 28 -4.66 -18.82 -2.33
C LEU A 28 -5.88 -19.24 -1.51
N THR A 29 -6.63 -20.24 -1.98
CA THR A 29 -7.78 -20.81 -1.27
C THR A 29 -7.35 -21.53 0.01
N ASP A 30 -6.30 -22.36 -0.05
CA ASP A 30 -5.75 -23.06 1.12
C ASP A 30 -5.30 -22.06 2.20
N SER A 31 -4.72 -20.93 1.78
CA SER A 31 -4.35 -19.85 2.70
C SER A 31 -5.58 -19.25 3.37
N TYR A 32 -6.70 -19.12 2.64
CA TYR A 32 -7.94 -18.59 3.21
C TYR A 32 -8.46 -19.52 4.29
N ASP A 33 -8.58 -20.80 3.96
CA ASP A 33 -9.11 -21.82 4.87
C ASP A 33 -8.23 -21.91 6.13
N MET A 34 -6.91 -21.93 5.96
CA MET A 34 -5.95 -21.94 7.08
C MET A 34 -6.17 -20.75 8.03
N TYR A 35 -6.28 -19.52 7.50
CA TYR A 35 -6.43 -18.35 8.36
C TYR A 35 -7.86 -18.21 8.92
N LEU A 36 -8.88 -18.70 8.22
CA LEU A 36 -10.25 -18.76 8.73
C LEU A 36 -10.36 -19.74 9.91
N ASP A 37 -9.73 -20.91 9.81
CA ASP A 37 -9.66 -21.89 10.91
C ASP A 37 -8.92 -21.34 12.13
N ASP A 38 -8.05 -20.35 11.92
CA ASP A 38 -7.33 -19.66 12.98
C ASP A 38 -8.12 -18.55 13.68
N ILE A 39 -9.31 -18.18 13.20
CA ILE A 39 -10.16 -17.19 13.84
C ILE A 39 -10.66 -17.71 15.20
N ARG A 40 -10.52 -16.90 16.24
CA ARG A 40 -10.88 -17.27 17.63
C ARG A 40 -12.14 -16.55 18.08
N ASP A 41 -12.96 -17.22 18.87
CA ASP A 41 -14.27 -16.72 19.35
C ASP A 41 -14.19 -15.79 20.57
N ASN A 42 -13.00 -15.35 21.00
CA ASN A 42 -12.88 -14.37 22.08
C ASN A 42 -12.57 -12.97 21.54
N PRO A 43 -13.14 -11.88 22.09
CA PRO A 43 -13.03 -10.55 21.50
C PRO A 43 -11.60 -10.01 21.30
N ASN A 44 -10.66 -10.36 22.18
CA ASN A 44 -9.28 -9.88 22.08
C ASN A 44 -8.50 -10.63 20.99
N GLU A 45 -8.64 -11.94 20.91
CA GLU A 45 -7.98 -12.76 19.89
C GLU A 45 -8.67 -12.66 18.53
N LEU A 46 -9.99 -12.48 18.50
CA LEU A 46 -10.77 -12.25 17.28
C LEU A 46 -10.22 -11.07 16.50
N TYR A 47 -9.88 -9.98 17.19
CA TYR A 47 -9.24 -8.81 16.60
C TYR A 47 -7.91 -9.17 15.91
N ILE A 48 -7.00 -9.81 16.64
CA ILE A 48 -5.65 -10.15 16.15
C ILE A 48 -5.75 -11.12 14.97
N THR A 49 -6.56 -12.16 15.09
CA THR A 49 -6.71 -13.19 14.06
C THR A 49 -7.42 -12.68 12.82
N SER A 50 -8.44 -11.82 12.98
CA SER A 50 -9.09 -11.15 11.84
C SER A 50 -8.15 -10.17 11.13
N LYS A 51 -7.36 -9.38 11.89
CA LYS A 51 -6.33 -8.50 11.33
C LYS A 51 -5.36 -9.30 10.45
N ILE A 52 -4.80 -10.37 11.02
CA ILE A 52 -3.83 -11.23 10.33
C ILE A 52 -4.47 -11.88 9.10
N PHE A 53 -5.71 -12.34 9.19
CA PHE A 53 -6.45 -12.89 8.05
C PHE A 53 -6.46 -11.88 6.90
N PHE A 54 -7.03 -10.69 7.08
CA PHE A 54 -7.14 -9.69 6.02
C PHE A 54 -5.77 -9.21 5.51
N GLU A 55 -4.80 -9.09 6.41
CA GLU A 55 -3.42 -8.72 6.10
C GLU A 55 -2.75 -9.74 5.17
N ARG A 56 -2.98 -11.04 5.35
CA ARG A 56 -2.26 -12.10 4.62
C ARG A 56 -2.93 -12.46 3.30
N VAL A 57 -4.25 -12.33 3.22
CA VAL A 57 -5.04 -12.78 2.06
C VAL A 57 -5.18 -11.72 0.97
N SER A 58 -5.18 -10.43 1.32
CA SER A 58 -5.39 -9.34 0.36
C SER A 58 -4.30 -9.26 -0.74
N PRO A 59 -2.98 -9.42 -0.47
CA PRO A 59 -1.96 -9.19 -1.50
C PRO A 59 -2.07 -10.19 -2.64
N GLY A 60 -2.44 -11.44 -2.34
CA GLY A 60 -2.60 -12.50 -3.33
C GLY A 60 -3.69 -12.21 -4.37
N GLN A 61 -4.75 -11.48 -3.97
CA GLN A 61 -5.83 -11.04 -4.88
C GLN A 61 -5.34 -9.96 -5.85
N MET A 62 -4.61 -8.96 -5.34
CA MET A 62 -4.07 -7.89 -6.18
C MET A 62 -3.01 -8.41 -7.14
N TYR A 63 -2.12 -9.29 -6.67
CA TYR A 63 -1.10 -9.90 -7.51
C TYR A 63 -1.74 -10.66 -8.69
N TYR A 64 -2.73 -11.51 -8.41
CA TYR A 64 -3.41 -12.28 -9.46
C TYR A 64 -4.18 -11.37 -10.44
N TYR A 65 -4.86 -10.33 -9.93
CA TYR A 65 -5.50 -9.33 -10.78
C TYR A 65 -4.51 -8.64 -11.72
N MET A 66 -3.37 -8.18 -11.20
CA MET A 66 -2.33 -7.53 -12.00
C MET A 66 -1.73 -8.49 -13.03
N TRP A 67 -1.53 -9.76 -12.66
CA TRP A 67 -1.06 -10.79 -13.57
C TRP A 67 -2.03 -11.01 -14.73
N GLU A 68 -3.33 -11.21 -14.46
CA GLU A 68 -4.36 -11.37 -15.49
C GLU A 68 -4.45 -10.12 -16.39
N LEU A 69 -4.34 -8.93 -15.80
CA LEU A 69 -4.39 -7.67 -16.55
C LEU A 69 -3.20 -7.53 -17.50
N VAL A 70 -1.99 -7.86 -17.04
CA VAL A 70 -0.74 -7.64 -17.78
C VAL A 70 -0.49 -8.74 -18.82
N PHE A 71 -0.61 -10.01 -18.43
CA PHE A 71 -0.17 -11.14 -19.25
C PHE A 71 -1.32 -11.73 -20.08
N GLU A 72 -2.53 -11.78 -19.50
CA GLU A 72 -3.71 -12.31 -20.18
C GLU A 72 -4.57 -11.21 -20.82
N LYS A 73 -4.26 -9.94 -20.56
CA LYS A 73 -5.07 -8.78 -20.97
C LYS A 73 -6.53 -8.91 -20.54
N LYS A 74 -6.75 -9.55 -19.40
CA LYS A 74 -8.05 -9.88 -18.86
C LYS A 74 -8.32 -9.04 -17.62
N ILE A 75 -9.47 -8.38 -17.59
CA ILE A 75 -9.93 -7.62 -16.43
C ILE A 75 -10.78 -8.54 -15.56
N ASN A 76 -10.28 -8.83 -14.36
CA ASN A 76 -11.01 -9.60 -13.35
C ASN A 76 -11.44 -8.72 -12.17
N ASN A 77 -12.56 -8.02 -12.35
CA ASN A 77 -13.08 -7.10 -11.34
C ASN A 77 -13.36 -7.77 -10.00
N GLN A 78 -13.63 -9.08 -9.96
CA GLN A 78 -13.87 -9.78 -8.69
C GLN A 78 -12.60 -9.78 -7.82
N MET A 79 -11.43 -10.05 -8.41
CA MET A 79 -10.16 -10.07 -7.68
C MET A 79 -9.79 -8.66 -7.16
N LEU A 80 -9.98 -7.64 -8.00
CA LEU A 80 -9.80 -6.25 -7.57
C LEU A 80 -10.78 -5.86 -6.45
N CYS A 81 -12.06 -6.24 -6.56
CA CYS A 81 -13.05 -5.97 -5.53
C CYS A 81 -12.74 -6.71 -4.21
N ASN A 82 -12.28 -7.96 -4.27
CA ASN A 82 -11.84 -8.71 -3.09
C ASN A 82 -10.66 -8.04 -2.40
N PHE A 83 -9.66 -7.61 -3.17
CA PHE A 83 -8.52 -6.84 -2.64
C PHE A 83 -9.00 -5.57 -1.92
N ILE A 84 -9.85 -4.77 -2.58
CA ILE A 84 -10.39 -3.53 -1.99
C ILE A 84 -11.15 -3.84 -0.69
N ALA A 85 -12.02 -4.86 -0.70
CA ALA A 85 -12.80 -5.23 0.46
C ALA A 85 -11.92 -5.67 1.64
N PHE A 86 -10.93 -6.53 1.38
CA PHE A 86 -10.04 -7.05 2.41
C PHE A 86 -9.10 -5.98 2.98
N GLU A 87 -8.51 -5.13 2.15
CA GLU A 87 -7.71 -3.99 2.63
C GLU A 87 -8.57 -2.98 3.41
N SER A 88 -9.82 -2.78 3.01
CA SER A 88 -10.73 -1.89 3.76
C SER A 88 -11.00 -2.43 5.15
N MET A 89 -11.24 -3.74 5.28
CA MET A 89 -11.43 -4.40 6.57
C MET A 89 -10.16 -4.37 7.41
N TYR A 90 -9.00 -4.62 6.80
CA TYR A 90 -7.70 -4.51 7.47
C TYR A 90 -7.48 -3.10 8.04
N LEU A 91 -7.65 -2.04 7.24
CA LEU A 91 -7.49 -0.67 7.70
C LEU A 91 -8.53 -0.30 8.76
N PHE A 92 -9.79 -0.71 8.58
CA PHE A 92 -10.83 -0.49 9.58
C PHE A 92 -10.41 -1.11 10.92
N ILE A 93 -9.98 -2.36 10.93
CA ILE A 93 -9.52 -3.08 12.11
C ILE A 93 -8.33 -2.33 12.75
N GLU A 94 -7.33 -1.95 11.96
CA GLU A 94 -6.10 -1.28 12.43
C GLU A 94 -6.35 0.10 13.08
N TYR A 95 -7.33 0.84 12.58
CA TYR A 95 -7.63 2.21 13.02
C TYR A 95 -8.77 2.30 14.03
N THR A 96 -9.69 1.33 14.05
CA THR A 96 -10.86 1.34 14.95
C THR A 96 -10.71 0.40 16.14
N SER A 97 -9.66 -0.42 16.18
CA SER A 97 -9.34 -1.24 17.34
C SER A 97 -9.16 -0.39 18.60
N HIS A 98 -9.76 -0.85 19.70
CA HIS A 98 -9.74 -0.25 21.04
C HIS A 98 -8.38 0.38 21.41
N SER A 99 -8.42 1.47 22.18
CA SER A 99 -7.24 2.20 22.67
C SER A 99 -6.18 1.35 23.38
N GLY A 100 -6.53 0.15 23.85
CA GLY A 100 -5.62 -0.82 24.48
C GLY A 100 -4.89 -1.78 23.52
N HIS A 101 -5.26 -1.80 22.24
CA HIS A 101 -4.71 -2.70 21.20
C HIS A 101 -4.11 -1.93 20.01
N ILE A 102 -3.84 -0.64 20.20
CA ILE A 102 -3.01 0.15 19.30
C ILE A 102 -1.60 -0.41 19.40
N ASP A 103 -1.36 -1.53 18.72
CA ASP A 103 0.00 -1.92 18.39
C ASP A 103 0.59 -0.74 17.62
N ASN A 104 1.70 -0.24 18.16
CA ASN A 104 2.60 0.70 17.50
C ASN A 104 2.80 0.20 16.08
N PHE A 105 2.71 1.08 15.07
CA PHE A 105 3.07 0.80 13.67
C PHE A 105 4.19 -0.26 13.57
N LYS A 106 3.81 -1.54 13.51
CA LYS A 106 4.72 -2.63 13.16
C LYS A 106 4.71 -2.77 11.65
N GLU A 107 3.56 -2.49 11.05
CA GLU A 107 3.38 -2.43 9.61
C GLU A 107 3.84 -1.06 9.08
N THR A 108 4.58 -1.11 7.98
CA THR A 108 5.15 0.06 7.33
C THR A 108 4.04 0.92 6.72
N LEU A 109 4.15 2.24 6.84
CA LEU A 109 3.23 3.20 6.19
C LEU A 109 3.12 2.91 4.68
N SER A 110 4.13 2.31 4.07
CA SER A 110 4.12 1.84 2.68
C SER A 110 2.92 0.95 2.34
N ARG A 111 2.58 -0.04 3.18
CA ARG A 111 1.46 -0.95 2.92
C ARG A 111 0.12 -0.22 2.94
N GLN A 112 -0.09 0.57 3.99
CA GLN A 112 -1.29 1.42 4.14
C GLN A 112 -1.38 2.40 2.96
N GLY A 113 -0.25 2.96 2.53
CA GLY A 113 -0.14 3.80 1.34
C GLY A 113 -0.61 3.10 0.07
N CYS A 114 -0.17 1.88 -0.18
CA CYS A 114 -0.61 1.09 -1.34
C CYS A 114 -2.13 0.89 -1.35
N ALA A 115 -2.72 0.50 -0.21
CA ALA A 115 -4.16 0.33 -0.09
C ALA A 115 -4.93 1.64 -0.34
N LEU A 116 -4.50 2.74 0.28
CA LEU A 116 -5.12 4.06 0.12
C LEU A 116 -5.02 4.57 -1.32
N LEU A 117 -3.86 4.41 -1.97
CA LEU A 117 -3.69 4.79 -3.38
C LEU A 117 -4.55 3.95 -4.31
N ALA A 118 -4.71 2.65 -4.03
CA ALA A 118 -5.62 1.80 -4.78
C ALA A 118 -7.08 2.25 -4.61
N PHE A 119 -7.49 2.65 -3.40
CA PHE A 119 -8.83 3.18 -3.16
C PHE A 119 -9.07 4.48 -3.91
N ILE A 120 -8.13 5.43 -3.87
CA ILE A 120 -8.19 6.68 -4.64
C ILE A 120 -8.32 6.37 -6.14
N SER A 121 -7.47 5.48 -6.65
CA SER A 121 -7.46 5.08 -8.06
C SER A 121 -8.76 4.39 -8.50
N CYS A 122 -9.43 3.70 -7.58
CA CYS A 122 -10.71 3.04 -7.80
C CYS A 122 -11.92 3.92 -7.43
N HIS A 123 -11.71 5.22 -7.19
CA HIS A 123 -12.75 6.18 -6.78
C HIS A 123 -13.52 5.78 -5.51
N LYS A 124 -12.85 5.10 -4.58
CA LYS A 124 -13.37 4.76 -3.23
C LYS A 124 -13.03 5.83 -2.21
N ASN A 125 -13.35 7.07 -2.56
CA ASN A 125 -13.01 8.27 -1.78
C ASN A 125 -13.76 8.32 -0.43
N ASP A 126 -14.90 7.63 -0.34
CA ASP A 126 -15.68 7.47 0.88
C ASP A 126 -14.92 6.68 1.95
N ILE A 127 -14.26 5.58 1.55
CA ILE A 127 -13.44 4.76 2.44
C ILE A 127 -12.24 5.57 2.94
N THR A 128 -11.54 6.25 2.02
CA THR A 128 -10.37 7.05 2.39
C THR A 128 -10.73 8.23 3.28
N ALA A 129 -11.85 8.91 3.02
CA ALA A 129 -12.36 9.97 3.88
C ALA A 129 -12.73 9.45 5.28
N TYR A 130 -13.33 8.27 5.38
CA TYR A 130 -13.68 7.65 6.67
C TYR A 130 -12.43 7.31 7.50
N CYS A 131 -11.39 6.77 6.87
CA CYS A 131 -10.14 6.40 7.57
C CYS A 131 -9.28 7.61 7.95
N SER A 132 -9.36 8.72 7.20
CA SER A 132 -8.47 9.88 7.33
C SER A 132 -8.34 10.45 8.76
N PRO A 133 -9.43 10.71 9.51
CA PRO A 133 -9.33 11.21 10.88
C PRO A 133 -8.53 10.29 11.81
N PHE A 134 -8.73 8.97 11.69
CA PHE A 134 -8.03 7.99 12.52
C PHE A 134 -6.54 7.90 12.17
N ILE A 135 -6.21 8.00 10.87
CA ILE A 135 -4.83 8.08 10.39
C ILE A 135 -4.14 9.30 11.02
N PHE A 136 -4.75 10.49 10.91
CA PHE A 136 -4.18 11.73 11.42
C PHE A 136 -4.07 11.74 12.95
N ASP A 137 -5.08 11.25 13.67
CA ASP A 137 -5.06 11.17 15.12
C ASP A 137 -4.00 10.19 15.63
N LYS A 138 -3.82 9.02 14.98
CA LYS A 138 -2.72 8.10 15.32
C LYS A 138 -1.34 8.71 15.02
N LEU A 139 -1.18 9.44 13.91
CA LEU A 139 0.09 10.12 13.58
C LEU A 139 0.47 11.16 14.66
N LYS A 140 -0.51 11.92 15.19
CA LYS A 140 -0.30 12.91 16.26
C LYS A 140 0.02 12.31 17.62
N ASN A 141 -0.57 11.16 17.96
CA ASN A 141 -0.44 10.53 19.28
C ASN A 141 0.81 9.66 19.45
N LYS A 142 1.71 9.66 18.47
CA LYS A 142 2.81 8.70 18.37
C LYS A 142 4.04 9.16 19.16
N ASN A 143 4.02 8.95 20.48
CA ASN A 143 5.16 9.26 21.35
C ASN A 143 6.30 8.22 21.35
N ASN A 144 6.17 7.06 20.71
CA ASN A 144 7.13 5.95 20.86
C ASN A 144 7.36 5.14 19.56
N ILE A 145 7.82 5.78 18.48
CA ILE A 145 8.54 5.00 17.45
C ILE A 145 9.93 4.74 18.00
N HIS A 146 10.36 3.48 18.04
CA HIS A 146 11.78 3.16 18.14
C HIS A 146 12.46 3.75 16.90
N LYS A 147 12.99 4.97 17.04
CA LYS A 147 13.55 5.80 15.97
C LYS A 147 14.70 5.15 15.20
N ASP A 148 15.27 4.06 15.73
CA ASP A 148 16.54 3.51 15.27
C ASP A 148 16.42 2.45 14.15
N ASP A 149 15.23 1.94 13.82
CA ASP A 149 15.05 0.87 12.80
C ASP A 149 14.00 1.15 11.70
N SER A 150 13.36 2.33 11.69
CA SER A 150 12.30 2.59 10.70
C SER A 150 12.86 2.94 9.31
N ALA A 151 12.55 2.11 8.32
CA ALA A 151 12.80 2.35 6.90
C ALA A 151 12.26 3.71 6.43
N ILE A 152 12.92 4.32 5.43
CA ILE A 152 12.40 5.51 4.73
C ILE A 152 11.06 5.15 4.07
N GLN A 153 10.00 5.87 4.45
CA GLN A 153 8.65 5.68 3.92
C GLN A 153 8.44 6.49 2.64
N LYS A 154 7.77 5.91 1.63
CA LYS A 154 7.51 6.59 0.34
C LYS A 154 6.03 6.59 -0.05
N LEU A 155 5.46 5.48 -0.56
CA LEU A 155 4.05 5.46 -0.98
C LEU A 155 3.06 5.78 0.14
N GLY A 156 3.41 5.44 1.38
CA GLY A 156 2.66 5.89 2.57
C GLY A 156 2.60 7.41 2.69
N ILE A 157 3.70 8.10 2.42
CA ILE A 157 3.80 9.56 2.46
C ILE A 157 2.98 10.17 1.34
N LEU A 158 3.09 9.63 0.12
CA LEU A 158 2.29 10.06 -1.02
C LEU A 158 0.80 10.02 -0.70
N ALA A 159 0.32 8.84 -0.27
CA ALA A 159 -1.09 8.62 0.01
C ALA A 159 -1.60 9.56 1.11
N ILE A 160 -0.85 9.68 2.20
CA ILE A 160 -1.27 10.46 3.35
C ILE A 160 -1.20 11.97 3.07
N GLU A 161 -0.20 12.45 2.34
CA GLU A 161 -0.15 13.85 1.91
C GLU A 161 -1.28 14.17 0.94
N MET A 162 -1.63 13.27 0.01
CA MET A 162 -2.80 13.45 -0.85
C MET A 162 -4.08 13.59 -0.01
N LEU A 163 -4.27 12.72 0.99
CA LEU A 163 -5.41 12.81 1.90
C LEU A 163 -5.40 14.10 2.73
N ALA A 164 -4.24 14.51 3.23
CA ALA A 164 -4.10 15.74 4.01
C ALA A 164 -4.46 16.96 3.17
N SER A 165 -3.99 17.01 1.92
CA SER A 165 -4.33 18.06 0.96
C SER A 165 -5.84 18.18 0.73
N GLU A 166 -6.52 17.06 0.45
CA GLU A 166 -7.98 17.03 0.28
C GLU A 166 -8.75 17.51 1.53
N HIS A 167 -8.17 17.35 2.71
CA HIS A 167 -8.75 17.82 3.98
C HIS A 167 -8.24 19.20 4.44
N ASN A 168 -7.46 19.91 3.62
CA ASN A 168 -6.79 21.17 3.99
C ASN A 168 -5.97 21.07 5.28
N GLN A 169 -5.31 19.93 5.48
CA GLN A 169 -4.41 19.68 6.59
C GLN A 169 -2.95 19.67 6.11
N THR A 170 -2.03 19.93 7.04
CA THR A 170 -0.60 19.82 6.78
C THR A 170 0.01 18.88 7.80
N ILE A 171 0.89 18.01 7.34
CA ILE A 171 1.60 17.06 8.18
C ILE A 171 3.04 17.53 8.36
N ASP A 172 3.46 17.58 9.62
CA ASP A 172 4.83 17.86 10.02
C ASP A 172 5.55 16.55 10.31
N TRP A 173 6.00 15.90 9.24
CA TRP A 173 6.71 14.62 9.30
C TRP A 173 8.01 14.70 10.11
N ASP A 174 8.70 15.84 10.05
CA ASP A 174 9.97 16.08 10.75
C ASP A 174 9.74 16.07 12.27
N SER A 175 8.73 16.80 12.76
CA SER A 175 8.35 16.79 14.18
C SER A 175 7.83 15.43 14.66
N MET A 176 7.26 14.62 13.77
CA MET A 176 6.81 13.24 14.08
C MET A 176 7.96 12.24 14.14
N GLY A 177 9.16 12.59 13.66
CA GLY A 177 10.33 11.70 13.67
C GLY A 177 10.16 10.44 12.83
N ILE A 178 9.34 10.49 11.78
CA ILE A 178 9.15 9.41 10.80
C ILE A 178 10.10 9.67 9.63
N PRO A 179 11.08 8.81 9.33
CA PRO A 179 11.92 8.96 8.15
C PRO A 179 11.11 8.83 6.87
N PHE A 180 11.26 9.79 5.95
CA PHE A 180 10.49 9.83 4.72
C PHE A 180 11.28 10.38 3.53
N ASP A 181 10.86 9.99 2.34
CA ASP A 181 11.40 10.53 1.09
C ASP A 181 10.69 11.84 0.74
N HIS A 182 11.45 12.93 0.72
CA HIS A 182 10.96 14.27 0.39
C HIS A 182 10.33 14.36 -0.99
N PHE A 183 10.78 13.58 -1.97
CA PHE A 183 10.21 13.58 -3.31
C PHE A 183 8.69 13.34 -3.29
N TYR A 184 8.23 12.37 -2.50
CA TYR A 184 6.81 12.00 -2.44
C TYR A 184 5.95 13.06 -1.73
N ARG A 185 6.52 13.73 -0.72
CA ARG A 185 5.87 14.87 -0.07
C ARG A 185 5.79 16.06 -1.02
N ASP A 186 6.90 16.42 -1.64
CA ASP A 186 7.03 17.64 -2.45
C ASP A 186 6.21 17.52 -3.73
N PHE A 187 6.14 16.33 -4.32
CA PHE A 187 5.22 16.06 -5.43
C PHE A 187 3.78 16.48 -5.08
N VAL A 188 3.28 16.08 -3.91
CA VAL A 188 1.90 16.43 -3.51
C VAL A 188 1.75 17.91 -3.22
N LYS A 189 2.65 18.49 -2.42
CA LYS A 189 2.54 19.87 -1.95
C LYS A 189 2.76 20.90 -3.05
N GLU A 190 3.67 20.62 -3.98
CA GLU A 190 4.15 21.62 -4.92
C GLU A 190 3.66 21.37 -6.35
N VAL A 191 3.29 20.13 -6.70
CA VAL A 191 3.12 19.75 -8.11
C VAL A 191 1.78 19.12 -8.45
N LEU A 192 1.18 18.32 -7.56
CA LEU A 192 -0.04 17.56 -7.86
C LEU A 192 -1.19 18.43 -8.39
N TYR A 193 -1.32 19.66 -7.90
CA TYR A 193 -2.35 20.62 -8.31
C TYR A 193 -1.78 21.79 -9.15
N SER A 194 -0.58 21.63 -9.71
CA SER A 194 0.02 22.63 -10.59
C SER A 194 -0.79 22.80 -11.87
N THR A 195 -0.93 24.04 -12.33
CA THR A 195 -1.52 24.37 -13.64
C THR A 195 -0.49 24.38 -14.77
N ASP A 196 0.81 24.28 -14.44
CA ASP A 196 1.88 24.12 -15.42
C ASP A 196 1.96 22.64 -15.85
N GLU A 197 1.44 22.36 -17.04
CA GLU A 197 1.39 21.01 -17.63
C GLU A 197 2.78 20.38 -17.78
N LYS A 198 3.81 21.18 -18.09
CA LYS A 198 5.16 20.66 -18.27
C LYS A 198 5.72 20.22 -16.93
N VAL A 199 5.60 21.06 -15.90
CA VAL A 199 6.06 20.72 -14.54
C VAL A 199 5.33 19.48 -14.03
N LEU A 200 4.00 19.41 -14.19
CA LEU A 200 3.21 18.26 -13.78
C LEU A 200 3.65 16.98 -14.50
N THR A 201 3.84 17.05 -15.82
CA THR A 201 4.27 15.90 -16.63
C THR A 201 5.66 15.41 -16.23
N ASP A 202 6.62 16.32 -16.05
CA ASP A 202 7.98 15.98 -15.67
C ASP A 202 8.03 15.25 -14.31
N TRP A 203 7.24 15.71 -13.35
CA TRP A 203 7.14 15.09 -12.03
C TRP A 203 6.36 13.78 -12.01
N LEU A 204 5.28 13.65 -12.78
CA LEU A 204 4.57 12.39 -12.94
C LEU A 204 5.49 11.31 -13.55
N ASN A 205 6.28 11.68 -14.56
CA ASN A 205 7.29 10.79 -15.12
C ASN A 205 8.33 10.39 -14.07
N ALA A 206 8.83 11.34 -13.28
CA ALA A 206 9.77 11.05 -12.20
C ALA A 206 9.16 10.15 -11.10
N LEU A 207 7.88 10.31 -10.79
CA LEU A 207 7.15 9.47 -9.82
C LEU A 207 7.05 8.04 -10.32
N CYS A 208 6.68 7.85 -11.59
CA CYS A 208 6.68 6.54 -12.25
C CYS A 208 8.09 5.93 -12.26
N ASP A 209 9.11 6.69 -12.64
CA ASP A 209 10.50 6.22 -12.66
C ASP A 209 11.00 5.79 -11.29
N ASN A 210 10.67 6.54 -10.23
CA ASN A 210 11.05 6.18 -8.86
C ASN A 210 10.31 4.94 -8.37
N HIS A 211 9.02 4.81 -8.68
CA HIS A 211 8.27 3.60 -8.36
C HIS A 211 8.84 2.37 -9.07
N LEU A 212 9.16 2.49 -10.36
CA LEU A 212 9.78 1.42 -11.16
C LEU A 212 11.15 1.00 -10.62
N LYS A 213 12.00 1.94 -10.18
CA LYS A 213 13.31 1.61 -9.57
C LYS A 213 13.18 0.75 -8.31
N TRP A 214 12.04 0.81 -7.62
CA TRP A 214 11.87 0.10 -6.35
C TRP A 214 11.01 -1.15 -6.44
N SER A 215 10.08 -1.21 -7.40
CA SER A 215 9.34 -2.43 -7.72
C SER A 215 10.19 -3.44 -8.49
N ALA A 216 11.27 -3.01 -9.13
CA ALA A 216 12.22 -3.88 -9.84
C ALA A 216 13.17 -4.64 -8.88
N ARG A 217 12.65 -5.56 -8.07
CA ARG A 217 13.42 -6.40 -7.12
C ARG A 217 13.06 -7.88 -7.23
N SER A 218 13.87 -8.74 -6.61
CA SER A 218 13.70 -10.20 -6.65
C SER A 218 12.35 -10.64 -6.05
N GLU A 219 11.86 -11.79 -6.51
CA GLU A 219 10.58 -12.47 -6.16
C GLU A 219 10.20 -12.59 -4.67
N LEU A 220 11.12 -12.32 -3.73
CA LEU A 220 10.93 -12.50 -2.29
C LEU A 220 10.71 -11.18 -1.51
N ILE A 221 10.65 -10.02 -2.17
CA ILE A 221 10.52 -8.73 -1.50
C ILE A 221 9.22 -8.04 -1.94
N GLU A 222 8.17 -8.24 -1.14
CA GLU A 222 6.83 -7.66 -1.36
C GLU A 222 6.70 -6.21 -0.86
N ASN A 223 7.66 -5.74 -0.05
CA ASN A 223 7.66 -4.42 0.59
C ASN A 223 8.62 -3.42 -0.09
N GLU A 224 8.30 -2.12 -0.01
CA GLU A 224 9.25 -1.05 -0.36
C GLU A 224 10.58 -1.24 0.40
N SER A 225 11.71 -1.27 -0.30
CA SER A 225 12.99 -1.32 0.42
C SER A 225 13.50 0.07 0.81
N PRO A 226 14.07 0.20 2.02
CA PRO A 226 14.69 1.43 2.51
C PRO A 226 15.99 1.82 1.79
N LEU A 227 16.68 0.87 1.14
CA LEU A 227 18.08 1.03 0.72
C LEU A 227 18.28 1.64 -0.69
N LEU A 228 17.22 1.92 -1.44
CA LEU A 228 17.33 2.58 -2.73
C LEU A 228 16.42 3.81 -2.72
N GLY A 229 17.03 4.98 -2.94
CA GLY A 229 16.49 6.32 -2.75
C GLY A 229 17.67 7.24 -2.48
#